data_AF-E9BDW9-F1
#
_entry.id   AF-E9BDW9-F1
#
_cell.length_a   1.000
_cell.length_b   1.000
_cell.length_c   1.000
_cell.angle_alpha   90.00
_cell.angle_beta   90.00
_cell.angle_gamma   90.00
#
_symmetry.space_group_name_H-M   'P 1'
#
loop_
_entity.id
_entity.type
_entity.pdbx_description
1 polymer ?
#
loop_
_entity_poly.entity_id
_entity_poly.type
_entity_poly.pdbx_seq_one_letter_code
_entity_poly.pdbx_strand_id
1 'polypeptide(L)' 'MSCPRVQYRRRMHYATRGNRMKMVRTPGNKLVMQKRAKRS' A
#
# COMPACT_ATOMS: atom_id res chain seq x y z
N MET A 1 8.57 6.65 19.33
CA MET A 1 7.63 6.53 18.19
C MET A 1 7.93 5.23 17.46
N SER A 2 6.97 4.31 17.32
CA SER A 2 7.18 3.15 16.46
C SER A 2 7.16 3.60 15.00
N CYS A 3 8.09 3.10 14.18
CA CYS A 3 8.13 3.36 12.74
C CYS A 3 7.48 2.17 11.99
N PRO A 4 6.19 2.26 11.63
CA PRO A 4 5.46 1.14 11.07
C PRO A 4 5.94 0.81 9.66
N ARG A 5 6.47 -0.41 9.48
CA ARG A 5 6.81 -0.99 8.18
C ARG A 5 5.57 -1.61 7.54
N VAL A 6 5.50 -1.59 6.21
CA VAL A 6 4.40 -2.18 5.45
C VAL A 6 4.92 -3.19 4.44
N GLN A 7 4.06 -4.16 4.11
CA GLN A 7 4.34 -5.16 3.09
C GLN A 7 3.36 -4.98 1.91
N TYR A 8 3.84 -5.29 0.71
CA TYR A 8 2.97 -5.47 -0.44
C TYR A 8 2.02 -6.64 -0.18
N ARG A 9 0.75 -6.46 -0.54
CA ARG A 9 -0.31 -7.48 -0.33
C ARG A 9 -0.61 -8.32 -1.57
N ARG A 10 -0.03 -7.96 -2.72
CA ARG A 10 -0.14 -8.71 -3.98
C ARG A 10 1.22 -9.30 -4.31
N ARG A 11 1.24 -10.36 -5.13
CA ARG A 11 2.47 -11.06 -5.55
C ARG A 11 3.45 -10.21 -6.37
N MET A 12 3.00 -9.10 -6.95
CA MET A 12 3.88 -8.15 -7.66
C MET A 12 4.44 -7.12 -6.67
N HIS A 13 5.74 -7.17 -6.43
CA HIS A 13 6.44 -6.40 -5.39
C HIS A 13 7.19 -5.16 -5.90
N TYR A 14 7.01 -4.77 -7.16
CA TYR A 14 7.75 -3.67 -7.78
C TYR A 14 6.91 -2.40 -7.92
N ALA A 15 7.58 -1.24 -7.81
CA ALA A 15 6.98 0.09 -7.96
C ALA A 15 6.84 0.49 -9.44
N THR A 16 5.91 -0.13 -10.17
CA THR A 16 5.64 0.21 -11.58
C THR A 16 4.52 1.24 -11.72
N ARG A 17 4.40 1.88 -12.90
CA ARG A 17 3.32 2.84 -13.21
C ARG A 17 1.91 2.26 -12.96
N GLY A 18 1.71 0.97 -13.23
CA GLY A 18 0.44 0.26 -13.01
C GLY A 18 0.25 -0.32 -11.60
N ASN A 19 1.29 -0.30 -10.75
CA ASN A 19 1.28 -0.85 -9.39
C ASN A 19 1.51 0.23 -8.32
N ARG A 20 1.00 1.44 -8.57
CA ARG A 20 1.00 2.49 -7.53
C ARG A 20 0.10 2.06 -6.38
N MET A 21 0.55 2.30 -5.15
CA MET A 21 -0.15 1.91 -3.94
C MET A 21 -0.49 3.15 -3.10
N LYS A 22 -1.50 3.02 -2.24
CA LYS A 22 -1.95 4.04 -1.27
C LYS A 22 -1.79 3.47 0.14
N MET A 23 -1.19 4.25 1.04
CA MET A 23 -1.12 3.95 2.46
C MET A 23 -2.43 4.35 3.13
N VAL A 24 -3.07 3.42 3.85
CA VAL A 24 -4.36 3.64 4.51
C VAL A 24 -4.28 3.19 5.96
N ARG A 25 -4.84 4.00 6.87
CA ARG A 25 -5.03 3.62 8.28
C ARG A 25 -6.32 2.81 8.40
N THR A 26 -6.23 1.59 8.90
CA THR A 26 -7.39 0.71 9.09
C THR A 26 -8.15 1.06 10.37
N PRO A 27 -9.42 0.63 10.50
CA PRO A 27 -10.17 0.73 11.77
C PRO A 27 -9.45 0.08 12.96
N GLY A 28 -8.72 -1.02 12.73
CA GLY A 28 -7.84 -1.65 13.73
C GLY A 28 -6.53 -0.88 14.00
N ASN A 29 -6.45 0.40 13.61
CA ASN A 29 -5.33 1.30 13.85
C ASN A 29 -3.97 0.76 13.34
N LYS A 30 -3.95 0.13 12.16
CA LYS A 30 -2.73 -0.35 11.48
C LYS A 30 -2.53 0.37 10.13
N LEU A 31 -1.28 0.58 9.72
CA LEU A 31 -0.98 1.10 8.39
C LEU A 31 -0.88 -0.06 7.40
N VAL A 32 -1.64 0.01 6.31
CA VAL A 32 -1.67 -1.01 5.27
C VAL A 32 -1.59 -0.41 3.88
N MET A 33 -1.10 -1.21 2.93
CA MET A 33 -0.93 -0.83 1.55
C MET A 33 -2.12 -1.32 0.69
N GLN A 34 -2.85 -0.40 0.03
CA GLN A 34 -3.95 -0.70 -0.90
C GLN A 34 -3.57 -0.30 -2.34
N LYS A 35 -4.07 -1.01 -3.35
CA LYS A 35 -3.74 -0.70 -4.76
C LYS A 35 -4.49 0.55 -5.24
N ARG A 36 -3.79 1.44 -5.93
CA ARG A 36 -4.39 2.60 -6.58
C ARG A 36 -4.82 2.23 -8.01
N ALA A 37 -6.01 2.65 -8.41
CA ALA A 37 -6.42 2.59 -9.80
C ALA A 37 -5.56 3.52 -10.68
N LYS A 38 -5.31 3.14 -11.92
CA LYS A 38 -4.64 4.02 -12.89
C LYS A 38 -5.56 5.20 -13.19
N ARG A 39 -4.97 6.38 -13.42
CA ARG A 39 -5.69 7.51 -14.01
C ARG A 39 -5.79 7.25 -15.53
N SER A 40 -6.94 7.57 -16.11
CA SER A 40 -7.20 7.58 -17.55
C SER A 40 -6.16 8.43 -18.28
#